data_AF-A0AAW2CPU1-F1
#
_entry.id   AF-A0AAW2CPU1-F1
#
_cell.length_a   1.000
_cell.length_b   1.000
_cell.length_c   1.000
_cell.angle_alpha   90.00
_cell.angle_beta   90.00
_cell.angle_gamma   90.00
#
_symmetry.space_group_name_H-M   'P 1'
#
loop_
_entity.id
_entity.type
_entity.pdbx_description
1 polymer ?
#
loop_
_entity_poly.entity_id
_entity_poly.type
_entity_poly.pdbx_seq_one_letter_code
_entity_poly.pdbx_strand_id
1 'polypeptide(L)'
;MGSYQSALPQSFVIQLVNMQGSLLAKLVYKCDVSKRNAANRNGEGTVSKHIHRCGNKSLPVRVDEEVRKNGGHMPNLAQLYYDTRFNSKTKQWVHPDCEHTYQEMLRVQDEHYSTPDAQPLTKEEISKMVFKPRSGYVKGLGMRPSSSLRTPASSSSTQYI
;
A
#
# COMPACT_ATOMS: atom_id res chain seq x y z
N MET A 1 35.74 -61.06 -10.92
CA MET A 1 35.27 -60.05 -9.96
C MET A 1 33.94 -59.52 -10.46
N GLY A 2 32.84 -60.05 -9.93
CA GLY A 2 31.49 -59.73 -10.40
C GLY A 2 30.97 -58.45 -9.76
N SER A 3 30.57 -57.50 -10.59
CA SER A 3 30.01 -56.19 -10.25
C SER A 3 28.62 -56.34 -9.62
N TYR A 4 28.48 -55.98 -8.34
CA TYR A 4 27.18 -55.79 -7.71
C TYR A 4 26.59 -54.46 -8.16
N GLN A 5 25.76 -54.49 -9.19
CA GLN A 5 24.87 -53.38 -9.51
C GLN A 5 23.68 -53.45 -8.54
N SER A 6 23.73 -52.72 -7.42
CA SER A 6 22.59 -52.65 -6.50
C SER A 6 21.46 -51.85 -7.15
N ALA A 7 20.48 -52.55 -7.72
CA ALA A 7 19.24 -51.93 -8.20
C ALA A 7 18.42 -51.43 -7.01
N LEU A 8 18.01 -50.15 -7.04
CA LEU A 8 17.16 -49.58 -6.00
C LEU A 8 15.82 -50.33 -5.93
N PRO A 9 15.30 -50.59 -4.71
CA PRO A 9 14.02 -51.29 -4.55
C PRO A 9 12.89 -50.50 -5.21
N GLN A 10 11.99 -51.19 -5.91
CA GLN A 10 10.88 -50.57 -6.65
C GLN A 10 10.01 -49.64 -5.79
N SER A 11 9.85 -49.94 -4.49
CA SER A 11 9.14 -49.09 -3.54
C SER A 11 9.76 -47.70 -3.37
N PHE A 12 11.10 -47.62 -3.42
CA PHE A 12 11.84 -46.37 -3.32
C PHE A 12 11.72 -45.55 -4.61
N VAL A 13 11.74 -46.22 -5.77
CA VAL A 13 11.51 -45.57 -7.07
C VAL A 13 10.10 -44.95 -7.12
N ILE A 14 9.08 -45.66 -6.64
CA ILE A 14 7.69 -45.16 -6.58
C ILE A 14 7.58 -43.94 -5.64
N GLN A 15 8.22 -43.97 -4.47
CA GLN A 15 8.22 -42.83 -3.55
C GLN A 15 8.87 -41.58 -4.16
N LEU A 16 9.98 -41.74 -4.88
CA LEU A 16 10.64 -40.63 -5.57
C LEU A 16 9.77 -40.03 -6.66
N VAL A 17 9.11 -40.86 -7.48
CA VAL A 17 8.18 -40.40 -8.54
C VAL A 17 7.00 -39.64 -7.93
N ASN A 18 6.42 -40.14 -6.84
CA ASN A 18 5.31 -39.46 -6.13
C ASN A 18 5.74 -38.12 -5.52
N MET A 19 6.93 -38.04 -4.93
CA MET A 19 7.48 -36.79 -4.41
C MET A 19 7.69 -35.75 -5.53
N GLN A 20 8.27 -36.18 -6.66
CA GLN A 20 8.48 -35.33 -7.82
C GLN A 20 7.14 -34.84 -8.38
N GLY A 21 6.15 -35.72 -8.50
CA GLY A 21 4.79 -35.36 -8.92
C GLY A 21 4.14 -34.32 -7.98
N SER A 22 4.28 -34.48 -6.66
CA SER A 22 3.78 -33.53 -5.66
C SER A 22 4.47 -32.16 -5.76
N LEU A 23 5.79 -32.15 -5.99
CA LEU A 23 6.55 -30.91 -6.14
C LEU A 23 6.16 -30.17 -7.42
N LEU A 24 6.00 -30.90 -8.53
CA LEU A 24 5.54 -30.34 -9.81
C LEU A 24 4.14 -29.75 -9.68
N ALA A 25 3.21 -30.43 -9.02
CA ALA A 25 1.86 -29.90 -8.77
C ALA A 25 1.87 -28.58 -7.98
N LYS A 26 2.72 -28.49 -6.94
CA LYS A 26 2.89 -27.25 -6.15
C LYS A 26 3.49 -26.11 -6.97
N LEU A 27 4.43 -26.41 -7.86
CA LEU A 27 5.07 -25.45 -8.77
C LEU A 27 4.07 -24.91 -9.80
N VAL A 28 3.29 -25.80 -10.43
CA VAL A 28 2.23 -25.42 -11.38
C VAL A 28 1.19 -24.54 -10.69
N TYR A 29 0.71 -24.94 -9.52
CA TYR A 29 -0.24 -24.14 -8.74
C TYR A 29 0.28 -22.73 -8.43
N LYS A 30 1.54 -22.61 -7.96
CA LYS A 30 2.16 -21.31 -7.70
C LYS A 30 2.29 -20.48 -8.98
N CYS A 31 2.63 -21.10 -10.10
CA CYS A 31 2.73 -20.43 -11.40
C CYS A 31 1.36 -19.88 -11.84
N ASP A 32 0.30 -20.66 -11.70
CA ASP A 32 -1.06 -20.25 -12.08
C ASP A 32 -1.62 -19.18 -11.15
N VAL A 33 -1.34 -19.24 -9.84
CA VAL A 33 -1.62 -18.14 -8.91
C VAL A 33 -0.86 -16.88 -9.32
N SER A 34 0.42 -16.99 -9.71
CA SER A 34 1.23 -15.86 -10.17
C SER A 34 0.67 -15.21 -11.44
N LYS A 35 0.30 -16.03 -12.44
CA LYS A 35 -0.34 -15.57 -13.68
C LYS A 35 -1.67 -14.86 -13.41
N ARG A 36 -2.53 -15.43 -12.54
CA ARG A 36 -3.78 -14.79 -12.12
C ARG A 36 -3.54 -13.48 -11.38
N ASN A 37 -2.57 -13.43 -10.47
CA ASN A 37 -2.20 -12.20 -9.78
C ASN A 37 -1.67 -11.13 -10.74
N ALA A 38 -0.91 -11.52 -11.78
CA ALA A 38 -0.45 -10.60 -12.82
C ALA A 38 -1.60 -10.09 -13.70
N ALA A 39 -2.52 -10.97 -14.09
CA ALA A 39 -3.73 -10.59 -14.82
C ALA A 39 -4.61 -9.63 -14.01
N ASN A 40 -4.80 -9.88 -12.72
CA ASN A 40 -5.55 -8.98 -11.82
C ASN A 40 -4.89 -7.61 -11.62
N ARG A 41 -3.56 -7.52 -11.75
CA ARG A 41 -2.83 -6.23 -11.69
C ARG A 41 -2.97 -5.44 -12.98
N ASN A 42 -3.11 -6.12 -14.11
CA ASN A 42 -3.03 -5.55 -15.46
C ASN A 42 -4.38 -5.56 -16.21
N GLY A 43 -5.47 -5.96 -15.54
CA GLY A 43 -6.81 -6.01 -16.13
C GLY A 43 -7.27 -4.62 -16.55
N GLU A 44 -7.43 -4.42 -17.85
CA GLU A 44 -8.06 -3.22 -18.42
C GLU A 44 -9.53 -3.21 -17.94
N GLY A 45 -9.87 -2.25 -17.08
CA GLY A 45 -11.17 -2.18 -16.39
C GLY A 45 -11.13 -2.44 -14.88
N THR A 46 -10.02 -2.93 -14.30
CA THR A 46 -9.87 -3.16 -12.85
C THR A 46 -9.08 -2.08 -12.11
N VAL A 47 -8.62 -1.03 -12.80
CA VAL A 47 -7.99 0.12 -12.13
C VAL A 47 -9.08 1.01 -11.51
N SER A 48 -9.67 0.50 -10.43
CA SER A 48 -10.68 1.24 -9.68
C SER A 48 -10.09 2.55 -9.17
N LYS A 49 -10.86 3.64 -9.24
CA LYS A 49 -10.56 4.95 -8.63
C LYS A 49 -10.16 4.91 -7.15
N HIS A 50 -10.40 3.77 -6.49
CA HIS A 50 -10.05 3.51 -5.09
C HIS A 50 -8.67 2.87 -4.90
N ILE A 51 -7.96 2.52 -5.97
CA ILE A 51 -6.62 1.94 -5.90
C ILE A 51 -5.60 3.01 -5.55
N HIS A 52 -4.75 2.70 -4.57
CA HIS A 52 -3.61 3.50 -4.17
C HIS A 52 -2.31 2.70 -4.40
N ARG A 53 -1.21 3.38 -4.72
CA ARG A 53 0.08 2.74 -5.07
C ARG A 53 1.01 2.52 -3.87
N CYS A 54 0.47 2.40 -2.67
CA CYS A 54 1.27 2.35 -1.43
C CYS A 54 2.02 1.04 -1.20
N GLY A 55 1.90 0.06 -2.11
CA GLY A 55 2.53 -1.25 -1.99
C GLY A 55 1.99 -2.00 -0.77
N ASN A 56 2.86 -2.66 -0.02
CA ASN A 56 2.48 -3.45 1.16
C ASN A 56 2.33 -2.61 2.43
N LYS A 57 2.73 -1.33 2.42
CA LYS A 57 2.58 -0.46 3.59
C LYS A 57 1.17 0.14 3.60
N SER A 58 0.52 0.08 4.76
CA SER A 58 -0.76 0.74 4.97
C SER A 58 -0.62 2.26 4.96
N LEU A 59 -1.70 2.98 4.61
CA LEU A 59 -1.73 4.45 4.61
C LEU A 59 -1.34 5.06 5.97
N PRO A 60 -1.82 4.57 7.13
CA PRO A 60 -1.40 5.09 8.44
C PRO A 60 0.10 5.00 8.68
N VAL A 61 0.75 3.90 8.30
CA VAL A 61 2.20 3.73 8.46
C VAL A 61 2.97 4.74 7.62
N ARG A 62 2.49 5.05 6.41
CA ARG A 62 3.12 6.07 5.56
C ARG A 62 2.93 7.48 6.12
N VAL A 63 1.73 7.80 6.62
CA VAL A 63 1.48 9.09 7.26
C VAL A 63 2.39 9.26 8.47
N ASP A 64 2.54 8.23 9.31
CA ASP A 64 3.47 8.24 10.45
C ASP A 64 4.94 8.44 10.02
N GLU A 65 5.39 7.74 8.98
CA GLU A 65 6.72 7.91 8.41
C GLU A 65 6.96 9.34 7.89
N GLU A 66 5.99 9.94 7.20
CA GLU A 66 6.07 11.32 6.71
C GLU A 66 5.99 12.34 7.85
N VAL A 67 5.16 12.11 8.85
CA VAL A 67 5.11 12.92 10.09
C VAL A 67 6.47 12.92 10.77
N ARG A 68 7.10 11.75 10.92
CA ARG A 68 8.43 11.64 11.54
C ARG A 68 9.51 12.37 10.72
N LYS A 69 9.44 12.31 9.39
CA LYS A 69 10.37 13.05 8.50
C LYS A 69 10.18 14.56 8.58
N ASN A 70 8.94 15.01 8.69
CA ASN A 70 8.57 16.42 8.71
C ASN A 70 8.61 17.03 10.13
N GLY A 71 9.39 16.46 11.05
CA GLY A 71 9.54 16.97 12.41
C GLY A 71 8.27 16.92 13.27
N GLY A 72 7.34 16.01 12.97
CA GLY A 72 6.05 15.88 13.65
C GLY A 72 4.89 16.56 12.93
N HIS A 73 5.13 17.22 11.79
CA HIS A 73 4.07 17.91 11.06
C HIS A 73 3.27 16.96 10.15
N MET A 74 1.94 16.99 10.29
CA MET A 74 1.02 16.18 9.48
C MET A 74 1.07 16.60 8.00
N PRO A 75 1.14 15.66 7.04
CA PRO A 75 1.08 16.01 5.62
C PRO A 75 -0.28 16.62 5.25
N ASN A 76 -0.25 17.56 4.29
CA ASN A 76 -1.47 18.10 3.67
C ASN A 76 -2.24 16.96 2.94
N LEU A 77 -3.58 17.01 2.99
CA LEU A 77 -4.45 16.05 2.31
C LEU A 77 -4.15 15.94 0.81
N ALA A 78 -3.92 17.07 0.12
CA ALA A 78 -3.61 17.10 -1.30
C ALA A 78 -2.27 16.42 -1.61
N GLN A 79 -1.25 16.66 -0.78
CA GLN A 79 0.06 16.03 -0.92
C GLN A 79 -0.06 14.51 -0.74
N LEU A 80 -0.73 14.06 0.33
CA LEU A 80 -0.95 12.65 0.58
C LEU A 80 -1.73 11.99 -0.57
N TYR A 81 -2.73 12.68 -1.12
CA TYR A 81 -3.50 12.19 -2.26
C TYR A 81 -2.61 12.03 -3.50
N TYR A 82 -1.80 13.04 -3.82
CA TYR A 82 -0.83 13.00 -4.91
C TYR A 82 0.16 11.85 -4.76
N ASP A 83 0.84 11.74 -3.61
CA ASP A 83 1.90 10.75 -3.37
C ASP A 83 1.44 9.29 -3.52
N THR A 84 0.15 9.07 -3.32
CA THR A 84 -0.45 7.74 -3.27
C THR A 84 -1.17 7.37 -4.56
N ARG A 85 -1.58 8.34 -5.38
CA ARG A 85 -2.35 8.13 -6.63
C ARG A 85 -1.59 8.56 -7.88
N PHE A 86 -0.49 9.30 -7.75
CA PHE A 86 0.38 9.65 -8.85
C PHE A 86 1.58 8.70 -8.95
N ASN A 87 1.91 8.23 -10.15
CA ASN A 87 3.10 7.44 -10.40
C ASN A 87 4.25 8.34 -10.83
N SER A 88 5.19 8.62 -9.93
CA SER A 88 6.37 9.45 -10.23
C SER A 88 7.28 8.87 -11.32
N LYS A 89 7.27 7.54 -11.52
CA LYS A 89 8.09 6.85 -12.53
C LYS A 89 7.50 6.95 -13.93
N THR A 90 6.20 6.70 -14.08
CA THR A 90 5.52 6.75 -15.40
C THR A 90 4.90 8.10 -15.69
N LYS A 91 4.92 9.03 -14.73
CA LYS A 91 4.30 10.37 -14.81
C LYS A 91 2.80 10.32 -15.15
N GLN A 92 2.12 9.30 -14.65
CA GLN A 92 0.69 9.09 -14.91
C GLN A 92 -0.07 8.92 -13.60
N TRP A 93 -1.32 9.40 -13.61
CA TRP A 93 -2.30 9.11 -12.57
C TRP A 93 -2.74 7.65 -12.65
N VAL A 94 -3.10 7.08 -11.49
CA VAL A 94 -3.71 5.74 -11.45
C VAL A 94 -5.03 5.71 -12.22
N HIS A 95 -5.79 6.80 -12.19
CA HIS A 95 -7.05 6.95 -12.91
C HIS A 95 -7.25 8.42 -13.31
N PRO A 96 -7.84 8.74 -14.47
CA PRO A 96 -8.09 10.11 -14.89
C PRO A 96 -8.92 10.91 -13.86
N ASP A 97 -9.96 10.33 -13.25
CA ASP A 97 -10.71 10.99 -12.16
C ASP A 97 -9.84 11.43 -10.96
N CYS A 98 -8.69 10.77 -10.73
CA CYS A 98 -7.78 11.18 -9.65
C CYS A 98 -7.14 12.53 -9.94
N GLU A 99 -6.84 12.82 -11.20
CA GLU A 99 -6.32 14.11 -11.62
C GLU A 99 -7.33 15.22 -11.35
N HIS A 100 -8.57 15.03 -11.80
CA HIS A 100 -9.65 15.99 -11.56
C HIS A 100 -9.87 16.22 -10.06
N THR A 101 -9.87 15.14 -9.27
CA THR A 101 -10.00 15.23 -7.81
C THR A 101 -8.86 16.01 -7.18
N TYR A 102 -7.63 15.80 -7.63
CA TYR A 102 -6.46 16.51 -7.13
C TYR A 102 -6.51 18.01 -7.48
N GLN A 103 -6.88 18.35 -8.71
CA GLN A 103 -7.08 19.74 -9.12
C GLN A 103 -8.17 20.42 -8.29
N GLU A 104 -9.27 19.72 -8.00
CA GLU A 104 -10.33 20.23 -7.12
C GLU A 104 -9.79 20.53 -5.70
N MET A 105 -8.93 19.67 -5.14
CA MET A 105 -8.31 19.94 -3.84
C MET A 105 -7.45 21.19 -3.85
N LEU A 106 -6.69 21.41 -4.93
CA LEU A 106 -5.87 22.60 -5.08
C LEU A 106 -6.74 23.85 -5.22
N ARG A 107 -7.81 23.79 -6.02
CA ARG A 107 -8.73 24.92 -6.20
C ARG A 107 -9.38 25.33 -4.87
N VAL A 108 -9.90 24.36 -4.11
CA VAL A 108 -10.50 24.61 -2.79
C VAL A 108 -9.50 25.20 -1.81
N GLN A 109 -8.22 24.80 -1.88
CA GLN A 109 -7.18 25.40 -1.05
C GLN A 109 -6.88 26.84 -1.49
N ASP A 110 -6.71 27.08 -2.78
CA ASP A 110 -6.37 28.39 -3.35
C ASP A 110 -7.47 29.45 -3.17
N GLU A 111 -8.73 29.08 -3.40
CA GLU A 111 -9.90 29.93 -3.14
C GLU A 111 -9.92 30.39 -1.67
N HIS A 112 -9.52 29.51 -0.75
CA HIS A 112 -9.52 29.81 0.67
C HIS A 112 -8.32 30.64 1.12
N TYR A 113 -7.15 30.45 0.51
CA TYR A 113 -5.99 31.33 0.72
C TYR A 113 -6.23 32.75 0.20
N SER A 114 -7.15 32.90 -0.76
CA SER A 114 -7.54 34.21 -1.31
C SER A 114 -8.40 35.04 -0.34
N THR A 115 -8.87 34.46 0.77
CA THR A 115 -9.58 35.19 1.83
C THR A 115 -8.64 35.52 3.00
N PRO A 116 -8.23 36.79 3.19
CA PRO A 116 -7.13 37.18 4.08
C PRO A 116 -7.41 36.96 5.58
N ASP A 117 -8.67 36.85 6.00
CA ASP A 117 -9.08 36.61 7.40
C ASP A 117 -9.61 35.19 7.66
N ALA A 118 -9.56 34.29 6.66
CA ALA A 118 -10.13 32.97 6.80
C ALA A 118 -9.17 32.01 7.51
N GLN A 119 -9.65 31.38 8.58
CA GLN A 119 -8.92 30.31 9.26
C GLN A 119 -8.59 29.18 8.27
N PRO A 120 -7.34 28.66 8.20
CA PRO A 120 -6.98 27.63 7.24
C PRO A 120 -7.94 26.44 7.30
N LEU A 121 -8.46 26.03 6.15
CA LEU A 121 -9.34 24.88 6.04
C LEU A 121 -8.72 23.64 6.65
N THR A 122 -9.47 22.98 7.51
CA THR A 122 -9.08 21.68 8.05
C THR A 122 -9.13 20.63 6.95
N LYS A 123 -8.28 19.60 7.08
CA LYS A 123 -8.28 18.43 6.18
C LYS A 123 -9.65 17.76 6.07
N GLU A 124 -10.45 17.77 7.15
CA GLU A 124 -11.82 17.27 7.13
C GLU A 124 -12.76 18.13 6.27
N GLU A 125 -12.62 19.45 6.30
CA GLU A 125 -13.43 20.37 5.49
C GLU A 125 -13.10 20.26 4.00
N ILE A 126 -11.81 20.26 3.65
CA ILE A 126 -11.35 20.03 2.28
C ILE A 126 -11.88 18.67 1.78
N SER A 127 -11.79 17.63 2.62
CA SER A 127 -12.30 16.31 2.28
C SER A 127 -13.82 16.31 2.00
N LYS A 128 -14.62 17.08 2.75
CA LYS A 128 -16.07 17.15 2.55
C LYS A 128 -16.43 17.86 1.24
N MET A 129 -15.70 18.94 0.91
CA MET A 129 -15.91 19.70 -0.32
C MET A 129 -15.55 18.87 -1.56
N VAL A 130 -14.42 18.17 -1.52
CA VAL A 130 -13.89 17.43 -2.68
C VAL A 130 -14.57 16.06 -2.88
N PHE A 131 -14.76 15.29 -1.81
CA PHE A 131 -15.23 13.90 -1.91
C PHE A 131 -16.73 13.73 -1.63
N LYS A 132 -17.45 14.84 -1.50
CA LYS A 132 -18.78 14.92 -0.87
C LYS A 132 -18.74 14.54 0.62
N PRO A 133 -19.78 14.86 1.41
CA PRO A 133 -19.85 14.47 2.80
C PRO A 133 -19.81 12.93 2.97
N ARG A 134 -18.62 12.39 3.22
CA ARG A 134 -18.39 10.98 3.55
C ARG A 134 -17.71 10.89 4.90
N SER A 135 -18.34 10.18 5.84
CA SER A 135 -17.76 9.94 7.15
C SER A 135 -16.52 9.06 7.04
N GLY A 136 -15.50 9.38 7.84
CA GLY A 136 -14.32 8.52 8.00
C GLY A 136 -13.32 8.50 6.84
N TYR A 137 -13.47 9.31 5.78
CA TYR A 137 -12.51 9.33 4.68
C TYR A 137 -11.09 9.69 5.15
N VAL A 138 -10.97 10.81 5.87
CA VAL A 138 -9.71 11.25 6.50
C VAL A 138 -9.15 10.21 7.48
N LYS A 139 -10.02 9.46 8.17
CA LYS A 139 -9.62 8.35 9.06
C LYS A 139 -9.03 7.18 8.25
N GLY A 140 -9.66 6.81 7.13
CA GLY A 140 -9.17 5.78 6.21
C GLY A 140 -7.84 6.13 5.54
N LEU A 141 -7.51 7.42 5.46
CA LEU A 141 -6.22 7.91 4.98
C LEU A 141 -5.10 7.86 6.04
N GLY A 142 -5.39 7.51 7.29
CA GLY A 142 -4.39 7.47 8.36
C GLY A 142 -3.97 8.82 8.92
N MET A 143 -4.65 9.91 8.53
CA MET A 143 -4.35 11.28 9.00
C MET A 143 -5.02 11.63 10.34
N ARG A 144 -5.79 10.69 10.91
CA ARG A 144 -6.32 10.78 12.27
C ARG A 144 -5.41 9.97 13.18
N PRO A 145 -4.95 10.52 14.33
CA PRO A 145 -4.22 9.75 15.32
C PRO A 145 -5.02 8.49 15.68
N SER A 146 -4.49 7.32 15.34
CA SER A 146 -5.08 6.05 15.75
C SER A 146 -4.60 5.76 17.16
N SER A 147 -5.51 5.48 18.09
CA SER A 147 -5.14 5.14 19.48
C SER A 147 -4.27 3.88 19.59
N SER A 148 -4.19 3.05 18.54
CA SER A 148 -3.43 1.81 18.52
C SER A 148 -1.99 1.92 18.00
N LEU A 149 -1.47 3.13 17.70
CA LEU A 149 -0.09 3.32 17.21
C LEU A 149 0.90 3.79 18.29
N ARG A 150 0.58 3.61 19.58
CA ARG A 150 1.56 3.70 20.69
C ARG A 150 2.23 2.33 20.80
N THR A 151 3.55 2.12 20.82
CA THR A 151 4.66 2.87 21.40
C THR A 151 5.98 2.34 20.77
N PRO A 152 6.98 3.14 20.39
CA PRO A 152 8.34 2.61 20.28
C PRO A 152 8.83 2.29 21.70
N ALA A 153 9.22 1.05 21.95
CA ALA A 153 9.84 0.67 23.21
C ALA A 153 11.03 1.58 23.47
N SER A 154 10.89 2.49 24.44
CA SER A 154 11.98 3.29 24.96
C SER A 154 12.91 2.33 25.68
N SER A 155 13.95 1.86 25.00
CA SER A 155 15.07 1.15 25.61
C SER A 155 15.84 2.16 26.47
N SER A 156 15.37 2.36 27.70
CA SER A 156 16.09 3.06 28.75
C SER A 156 17.31 2.24 29.13
N SER A 157 18.49 2.70 28.69
CA SER A 157 19.80 2.19 29.12
C SER A 157 19.94 2.43 30.62
N THR A 158 19.88 1.36 31.43
CA THR A 158 20.19 1.43 32.86
C THR A 158 21.69 1.62 33.02
N GLN A 159 22.09 2.83 33.42
CA GLN A 159 23.46 3.15 33.82
C GLN A 159 23.60 2.73 35.30
N TYR A 160 24.39 1.71 35.56
CA TYR A 160 24.79 1.31 36.91
C TYR A 160 25.80 2.34 37.45
N ILE A 161 25.55 2.88 38.66
CA ILE A 161 26.57 3.52 39.51
C ILE A 161 26.88 2.55 40.63
#